data_AF-A0A2G8RXU0-F1
#
_entry.id   AF-A0A2G8RXU0-F1
#
_cell.length_a   1.000
_cell.length_b   1.000
_cell.length_c   1.000
_cell.angle_alpha   90.00
_cell.angle_beta   90.00
_cell.angle_gamma   90.00
#
_symmetry.space_group_name_H-M   'P 1'
#
loop_
_entity.id
_entity.type
_entity.pdbx_description
1 polymer ?
#
loop_
_entity_poly.entity_id
_entity_poly.type
_entity_poly.pdbx_seq_one_letter_code
_entity_poly.pdbx_strand_id
1 'polypeptide(L)'
;MLTAEFTEAVDALIQDTSLSNKALKARALRYLSLLPKDKLSGPPWAQRIQKAIPKAAVFSTFHLFVALYAVADELKLVAGKRYVSATICACYDRAISAAPVGSEHENQSTTNLIQALDEVASTWAAFVLWPFYAHGADINLNPAPGETLAFWKDPPPRTESERLKKLQQRRWKEQVMARDNYYSFMCGRYDIDWFLRQPNPPEGADNYDCDVIRIIKREVFAQDEDSMSAQDVDSLGTMRGILERYFGADDALLAKAEGPQNMLFVNTSACIGFRTFTWCLHPTKTPNRYKIKSYGPPNYAGSRHVTSRVTFVDHTGTQSHSPSQPQSESPPPSSSQAPAPAPALAGEMPLAAGSTEADPEPVPLPDPALLRLHAALAGLLCLSGADRTFECLFARPPWLPGLERWPAPRGAAFWASVVEYEGEETCLEIDLHQSVEELWEDMLERAVAAGEYERRPAATNSREGSPSRHQGFRDGDACVSNYGLGLALDDGPNIL
;
A
#
# COMPACT_ATOMS: atom_id res chain seq x y z
N MET A 1 -17.83 -10.37 14.89
CA MET A 1 -18.21 -9.25 14.01
C MET A 1 -18.81 -8.13 14.86
N LEU A 2 -18.62 -6.85 14.48
CA LEU A 2 -19.19 -5.72 15.22
C LEU A 2 -20.73 -5.78 15.14
N THR A 3 -21.38 -5.89 16.29
CA THR A 3 -22.85 -5.86 16.36
C THR A 3 -23.37 -4.44 16.19
N ALA A 4 -24.64 -4.29 15.80
CA ALA A 4 -25.29 -2.98 15.75
C ALA A 4 -25.24 -2.28 17.12
N GLU A 5 -25.52 -3.01 18.20
CA GLU A 5 -25.45 -2.52 19.58
C GLU A 5 -24.05 -1.99 19.95
N PHE A 6 -22.99 -2.70 19.56
CA PHE A 6 -21.63 -2.23 19.79
C PHE A 6 -21.34 -0.95 19.01
N THR A 7 -21.79 -0.88 17.76
CA THR A 7 -21.62 0.30 16.91
C THR A 7 -22.34 1.50 17.50
N GLU A 8 -23.57 1.33 17.99
CA GLU A 8 -24.34 2.37 18.67
C GLU A 8 -23.64 2.85 19.95
N ALA A 9 -23.11 1.93 20.77
CA ALA A 9 -22.36 2.29 21.98
C ALA A 9 -21.09 3.11 21.65
N VAL A 10 -20.40 2.74 20.57
CA VAL A 10 -19.24 3.51 20.07
C VAL A 10 -19.67 4.89 19.57
N ASP A 11 -20.75 4.97 18.80
CA ASP A 11 -21.26 6.24 18.28
C ASP A 11 -21.75 7.17 19.39
N ALA A 12 -22.38 6.64 20.44
CA ALA A 12 -22.76 7.40 21.62
C ALA A 12 -21.53 8.05 22.29
N LEU A 13 -20.43 7.29 22.47
CA LEU A 13 -19.18 7.82 23.00
C LEU A 13 -18.52 8.85 22.07
N ILE A 14 -18.61 8.67 20.75
CA ILE A 14 -18.12 9.66 19.78
C ILE A 14 -18.93 10.96 19.87
N GLN A 15 -20.25 10.88 20.03
CA GLN A 15 -21.14 12.04 20.07
C GLN A 15 -21.15 12.74 21.44
N ASP A 16 -20.66 12.10 22.49
CA ASP A 16 -20.61 12.67 23.84
C ASP A 16 -19.60 13.83 23.96
N THR A 17 -20.07 15.04 23.71
CA THR A 17 -19.27 16.28 23.82
C THR A 17 -18.84 16.62 25.25
N SER A 18 -19.45 16.00 26.28
CA SER A 18 -19.03 16.20 27.67
C SER A 18 -17.68 15.55 27.96
N LEU A 19 -17.35 14.48 27.21
CA LEU A 19 -16.05 13.80 27.28
C LEU A 19 -15.09 14.39 26.26
N SER A 20 -14.13 15.19 26.75
CA SER A 20 -13.05 15.70 25.91
C SER A 20 -12.23 14.57 25.27
N ASN A 21 -11.66 14.81 24.09
CA ASN A 21 -10.80 13.84 23.40
C ASN A 21 -9.62 13.38 24.26
N LYS A 22 -9.06 14.27 25.09
CA LYS A 22 -7.96 13.94 26.02
C LYS A 22 -8.43 12.99 27.12
N ALA A 23 -9.60 13.24 27.71
CA ALA A 23 -10.15 12.40 28.76
C ALA A 23 -10.52 11.00 28.22
N LEU A 24 -11.16 10.94 27.05
CA LEU A 24 -11.53 9.67 26.41
C LEU A 24 -10.28 8.84 26.03
N LYS A 25 -9.25 9.48 25.46
CA LYS A 25 -7.96 8.81 25.18
C LYS A 25 -7.28 8.32 26.47
N ALA A 26 -7.26 9.12 27.53
CA ALA A 26 -6.68 8.71 28.82
C ALA A 26 -7.42 7.50 29.42
N ARG A 27 -8.75 7.49 29.34
CA ARG A 27 -9.58 6.34 29.76
C ARG A 27 -9.25 5.08 28.95
N ALA A 28 -9.19 5.19 27.62
CA ALA A 28 -8.84 4.08 26.74
C ALA A 28 -7.43 3.52 27.01
N LEU A 29 -6.43 4.40 27.17
CA LEU A 29 -5.06 4.00 27.47
C LEU A 29 -4.93 3.32 28.84
N ARG A 30 -5.69 3.79 29.84
CA ARG A 30 -5.77 3.11 31.14
C ARG A 30 -6.28 1.68 30.97
N TYR A 31 -7.30 1.43 30.15
CA TYR A 31 -7.80 0.07 29.90
C TYR A 31 -6.78 -0.81 29.19
N LEU A 32 -6.07 -0.28 28.20
CA LEU A 32 -4.98 -1.02 27.55
C LEU A 32 -3.84 -1.36 28.53
N SER A 33 -3.55 -0.50 29.50
CA SER A 33 -2.52 -0.75 30.52
C SER A 33 -2.86 -1.85 31.54
N LEU A 34 -4.15 -2.19 31.69
CA LEU A 34 -4.58 -3.31 32.54
C LEU A 34 -4.25 -4.68 31.92
N LEU A 35 -3.99 -4.70 30.62
CA LEU A 35 -3.80 -5.94 29.88
C LEU A 35 -2.37 -6.46 30.03
N PRO A 36 -2.18 -7.75 30.36
CA PRO A 36 -0.85 -8.36 30.37
C PRO A 36 -0.25 -8.31 28.97
N LYS A 37 0.96 -7.74 28.84
CA LYS A 37 1.64 -7.55 27.55
C LYS A 37 1.89 -8.87 26.81
N ASP A 38 2.13 -9.95 27.56
CA ASP A 38 2.34 -11.31 27.08
C ASP A 38 1.07 -11.96 26.52
N LYS A 39 -0.12 -11.53 26.98
CA LYS A 39 -1.42 -12.06 26.51
C LYS A 39 -1.98 -11.33 25.30
N LEU A 40 -1.39 -10.21 24.90
CA LEU A 40 -1.77 -9.45 23.71
C LEU A 40 -1.01 -9.90 22.45
N SER A 41 -0.70 -11.19 22.35
CA SER A 41 -0.03 -11.81 21.19
C SER A 41 -0.85 -11.71 19.89
N GLY A 42 -2.11 -11.28 19.97
CA GLY A 42 -3.00 -11.03 18.83
C GLY A 42 -4.16 -12.02 18.78
N PRO A 43 -5.10 -11.83 17.85
CA PRO A 43 -6.24 -12.72 17.74
C PRO A 43 -5.81 -14.16 17.40
N PRO A 44 -6.62 -15.18 17.72
CA PRO A 44 -6.27 -16.58 17.49
C PRO A 44 -5.77 -16.89 16.06
N TRP A 45 -6.38 -16.29 15.03
CA TRP A 45 -5.98 -16.49 13.64
C TRP A 45 -4.57 -15.99 13.33
N ALA A 46 -4.15 -14.86 13.92
CA ALA A 46 -2.81 -14.32 13.72
C ALA A 46 -1.77 -15.19 14.42
N GLN A 47 -2.08 -15.70 15.61
CA GLN A 47 -1.23 -16.65 16.32
C GLN A 47 -1.05 -17.96 15.56
N ARG A 48 -2.09 -18.45 14.86
CA ARG A 48 -1.97 -19.63 14.00
C ARG A 48 -0.95 -19.40 12.88
N ILE A 49 -1.01 -18.26 12.21
CA ILE A 49 -0.04 -17.87 11.17
C ILE A 49 1.38 -17.74 11.77
N GLN A 50 1.51 -17.18 12.98
CA GLN A 50 2.79 -17.06 13.67
C GLN A 50 3.44 -18.41 13.95
N LYS A 51 2.67 -19.37 14.48
CA LYS A 51 3.16 -20.71 14.78
C LYS A 51 3.69 -21.39 13.53
N ALA A 52 2.99 -21.17 12.42
CA ALA A 52 3.34 -21.72 11.13
C ALA A 52 4.62 -21.09 10.54
N ILE A 53 4.85 -19.80 10.83
CA ILE A 53 6.01 -19.03 10.33
C ILE A 53 6.64 -18.23 11.49
N PRO A 54 7.45 -18.88 12.37
CA PRO A 54 7.90 -18.29 13.62
C PRO A 54 8.76 -17.02 13.48
N LYS A 55 9.34 -16.78 12.29
CA LYS A 55 10.21 -15.64 12.01
C LYS A 55 9.47 -14.38 11.55
N ALA A 56 8.17 -14.48 11.24
CA ALA A 56 7.40 -13.33 10.81
C ALA A 56 7.05 -12.44 12.02
N ALA A 57 7.21 -11.13 11.88
CA ALA A 57 6.58 -10.19 12.80
C ALA A 57 5.05 -10.32 12.63
N VAL A 58 4.35 -10.60 13.72
CA VAL A 58 2.93 -10.97 13.64
C VAL A 58 2.02 -9.85 14.07
N PHE A 59 0.90 -9.77 13.36
CA PHE A 59 -0.22 -8.92 13.70
C PHE A 59 -0.66 -9.15 15.15
N SER A 60 -0.64 -8.09 15.95
CA SER A 60 -1.14 -8.14 17.32
C SER A 60 -2.16 -7.05 17.58
N THR A 61 -3.13 -7.35 18.44
CA THR A 61 -4.18 -6.42 18.88
C THR A 61 -3.56 -5.16 19.50
N PHE A 62 -2.53 -5.31 20.33
CA PHE A 62 -1.82 -4.18 20.94
C PHE A 62 -1.15 -3.29 19.88
N HIS A 63 -0.34 -3.88 18.99
CA HIS A 63 0.34 -3.11 17.95
C HIS A 63 -0.65 -2.44 17.00
N LEU A 64 -1.81 -3.04 16.71
CA LEU A 64 -2.86 -2.37 15.95
C LEU A 64 -3.34 -1.09 16.65
N PHE A 65 -3.73 -1.15 17.93
CA PHE A 65 -4.22 0.05 18.64
C PHE A 65 -3.14 1.12 18.81
N VAL A 66 -1.88 0.72 19.03
CA VAL A 66 -0.74 1.66 19.05
C VAL A 66 -0.55 2.29 17.67
N ALA A 67 -0.57 1.49 16.60
CA ALA A 67 -0.47 1.97 15.22
C ALA A 67 -1.60 2.96 14.88
N LEU A 68 -2.82 2.66 15.32
CA LEU A 68 -3.98 3.54 15.14
C LEU A 68 -3.75 4.92 15.78
N TYR A 69 -3.32 4.98 17.04
CA TYR A 69 -3.00 6.27 17.65
C TYR A 69 -1.84 6.98 16.93
N ALA A 70 -0.76 6.26 16.61
CA ALA A 70 0.42 6.84 15.96
C ALA A 70 0.08 7.43 14.59
N VAL A 71 -0.63 6.68 13.74
CA VAL A 71 -1.07 7.14 12.42
C VAL A 71 -2.02 8.32 12.53
N ALA A 72 -2.96 8.28 13.47
CA ALA A 72 -3.89 9.38 13.67
C ALA A 72 -3.20 10.64 14.22
N ASP A 73 -2.16 10.50 15.06
CA ASP A 73 -1.31 11.60 15.52
C ASP A 73 -0.52 12.20 14.34
N GLU A 74 0.13 11.35 13.55
CA GLU A 74 0.96 11.75 12.41
C GLU A 74 0.17 12.44 11.29
N LEU A 75 -1.00 11.90 10.93
CA LEU A 75 -1.85 12.40 9.85
C LEU A 75 -2.95 13.36 10.32
N LYS A 76 -2.92 13.73 11.61
CA LYS A 76 -3.88 14.65 12.25
C LYS A 76 -5.35 14.20 12.12
N LEU A 77 -5.60 12.90 12.22
CA LEU A 77 -6.94 12.30 12.19
C LEU A 77 -7.60 12.42 13.57
N VAL A 78 -8.12 13.61 13.90
CA VAL A 78 -8.72 13.88 15.22
C VAL A 78 -9.92 12.97 15.48
N ALA A 79 -10.80 12.82 14.48
CA ALA A 79 -11.94 11.90 14.55
C ALA A 79 -11.49 10.45 14.74
N GLY A 80 -10.45 10.01 14.01
CA GLY A 80 -9.87 8.68 14.15
C GLY A 80 -9.38 8.35 15.56
N LYS A 81 -8.67 9.27 16.24
CA LYS A 81 -8.27 9.04 17.64
C LYS A 81 -9.46 8.88 18.56
N ARG A 82 -10.50 9.71 18.36
CA ARG A 82 -11.71 9.67 19.16
C ARG A 82 -12.45 8.35 18.94
N TYR A 83 -12.60 7.92 17.69
CA TYR A 83 -13.18 6.63 17.33
C TYR A 83 -12.45 5.48 18.01
N VAL A 84 -11.12 5.41 17.90
CA VAL A 84 -10.32 4.36 18.57
C VAL A 84 -10.50 4.36 20.08
N SER A 85 -10.50 5.54 20.70
CA SER A 85 -10.68 5.68 22.15
C SER A 85 -12.07 5.21 22.58
N ALA A 86 -13.11 5.58 21.81
CA ALA A 86 -14.48 5.15 22.02
C ALA A 86 -14.64 3.64 21.87
N THR A 87 -14.03 3.04 20.83
CA THR A 87 -14.02 1.59 20.60
C THR A 87 -13.44 0.83 21.78
N ILE A 88 -12.26 1.24 22.29
CA ILE A 88 -11.64 0.60 23.45
C ILE A 88 -12.52 0.73 24.71
N CYS A 89 -13.11 1.91 24.94
CA CYS A 89 -14.00 2.12 26.08
C CYS A 89 -15.27 1.26 25.99
N ALA A 90 -15.88 1.15 24.80
CA ALA A 90 -17.04 0.30 24.56
C ALA A 90 -16.71 -1.19 24.78
N CYS A 91 -15.54 -1.66 24.37
CA CYS A 91 -15.07 -3.02 24.68
C CYS A 91 -15.00 -3.26 26.20
N TYR A 92 -14.48 -2.30 26.96
CA TYR A 92 -14.39 -2.41 28.42
C TYR A 92 -15.75 -2.41 29.09
N ASP A 93 -16.65 -1.49 28.71
CA ASP A 93 -17.98 -1.39 29.29
C ASP A 93 -18.80 -2.67 29.02
N ARG A 94 -18.63 -3.28 27.83
CA ARG A 94 -19.19 -4.61 27.50
C ARG A 94 -18.55 -5.72 28.35
N ALA A 95 -17.24 -5.70 28.53
CA ALA A 95 -16.51 -6.70 29.31
C ALA A 95 -16.91 -6.72 30.79
N ILE A 96 -17.16 -5.55 31.39
CA ILE A 96 -17.72 -5.42 32.75
C ILE A 96 -19.14 -5.97 32.79
N SER A 97 -19.98 -5.57 31.84
CA SER A 97 -21.40 -5.95 31.84
C SER A 97 -21.62 -7.46 31.68
N ALA A 98 -20.67 -8.16 31.03
CA ALA A 98 -20.70 -9.61 30.86
C ALA A 98 -20.15 -10.40 32.06
N ALA A 99 -19.53 -9.76 33.06
CA ALA A 99 -18.94 -10.47 34.19
C ALA A 99 -20.02 -10.94 35.19
N PRO A 100 -20.04 -12.24 35.57
CA PRO A 100 -21.01 -12.74 36.53
C PRO A 100 -20.73 -12.18 37.94
N VAL A 101 -21.81 -11.71 38.59
CA VAL A 101 -21.78 -11.14 39.94
C VAL A 101 -21.27 -12.21 40.94
N GLY A 102 -20.07 -12.00 41.49
CA GLY A 102 -19.50 -12.84 42.57
C GLY A 102 -18.34 -13.77 42.18
N SER A 103 -17.89 -13.78 40.93
CA SER A 103 -16.63 -14.46 40.53
C SER A 103 -15.40 -13.60 40.83
N GLU A 104 -14.17 -14.15 40.67
CA GLU A 104 -12.92 -13.37 40.65
C GLU A 104 -12.98 -12.30 39.54
N HIS A 105 -13.63 -11.18 39.87
CA HIS A 105 -14.20 -10.24 38.91
C HIS A 105 -13.15 -9.61 38.00
N GLU A 106 -11.93 -9.43 38.51
CA GLU A 106 -10.83 -8.76 37.80
C GLU A 106 -10.23 -9.64 36.69
N ASN A 107 -10.02 -10.93 36.96
CA ASN A 107 -9.45 -11.87 35.98
C ASN A 107 -10.42 -12.12 34.82
N GLN A 108 -11.72 -12.27 35.13
CA GLN A 108 -12.73 -12.50 34.11
C GLN A 108 -12.98 -11.24 33.26
N SER A 109 -13.08 -10.06 33.87
CA SER A 109 -13.25 -8.80 33.11
C SER A 109 -12.06 -8.52 32.20
N THR A 110 -10.83 -8.84 32.64
CA THR A 110 -9.63 -8.71 31.80
C THR A 110 -9.69 -9.66 30.60
N THR A 111 -10.08 -10.91 30.83
CA THR A 111 -10.23 -11.92 29.76
C THR A 111 -11.29 -11.51 28.75
N ASN A 112 -12.46 -11.06 29.22
CA ASN A 112 -13.53 -10.56 28.38
C ASN A 112 -13.11 -9.32 27.57
N LEU A 113 -12.32 -8.42 28.17
CA LEU A 113 -11.77 -7.26 27.47
C LEU A 113 -10.82 -7.67 26.33
N ILE A 114 -9.89 -8.61 26.60
CA ILE A 114 -8.96 -9.12 25.58
C ILE A 114 -9.74 -9.70 24.40
N GLN A 115 -10.72 -10.56 24.68
CA GLN A 115 -11.56 -11.14 23.65
C GLN A 115 -12.28 -10.07 22.81
N ALA A 116 -12.90 -9.08 23.46
CA ALA A 116 -13.60 -8.00 22.77
C ALA A 116 -12.64 -7.17 21.89
N LEU A 117 -11.42 -6.91 22.36
CA LEU A 117 -10.41 -6.19 21.59
C LEU A 117 -9.87 -7.03 20.42
N ASP A 118 -9.69 -8.33 20.58
CA ASP A 118 -9.28 -9.25 19.51
C ASP A 118 -10.36 -9.37 18.42
N GLU A 119 -11.63 -9.39 18.80
CA GLU A 119 -12.76 -9.36 17.85
C GLU A 119 -12.78 -8.06 17.02
N VAL A 120 -12.54 -6.92 17.66
CA VAL A 120 -12.40 -5.62 16.98
C VAL A 120 -11.19 -5.64 16.05
N ALA A 121 -10.02 -6.08 16.53
CA ALA A 121 -8.79 -6.13 15.74
C ALA A 121 -8.95 -7.03 14.51
N SER A 122 -9.57 -8.20 14.69
CA SER A 122 -9.91 -9.12 13.59
C SER A 122 -10.86 -8.48 12.59
N THR A 123 -11.84 -7.70 13.06
CA THR A 123 -12.77 -7.00 12.16
C THR A 123 -12.02 -5.97 11.33
N TRP A 124 -11.13 -5.17 11.93
CA TRP A 124 -10.40 -4.14 11.21
C TRP A 124 -9.41 -4.76 10.22
N ALA A 125 -8.75 -5.85 10.61
CA ALA A 125 -7.91 -6.63 9.71
C ALA A 125 -8.70 -7.15 8.51
N ALA A 126 -9.87 -7.78 8.74
CA ALA A 126 -10.68 -8.39 7.69
C ALA A 126 -11.34 -7.36 6.77
N PHE A 127 -11.94 -6.30 7.31
CA PHE A 127 -12.81 -5.40 6.54
C PHE A 127 -12.11 -4.11 6.10
N VAL A 128 -10.94 -3.76 6.64
CA VAL A 128 -10.21 -2.55 6.24
C VAL A 128 -8.81 -2.85 5.73
N LEU A 129 -8.02 -3.68 6.41
CA LEU A 129 -6.63 -3.89 5.99
C LEU A 129 -6.54 -4.88 4.84
N TRP A 130 -7.24 -6.02 4.94
CA TRP A 130 -7.21 -7.08 3.94
C TRP A 130 -7.69 -6.66 2.55
N PRO A 131 -8.85 -5.98 2.38
CA PRO A 131 -9.35 -5.70 1.04
C PRO A 131 -8.39 -4.82 0.24
N PHE A 132 -7.79 -3.85 0.91
CA PHE A 132 -6.80 -2.96 0.30
C PHE A 132 -5.49 -3.69 0.00
N TYR A 133 -5.00 -4.52 0.93
CA TYR A 133 -3.78 -5.29 0.72
C TYR A 133 -3.95 -6.33 -0.40
N ALA A 134 -5.02 -7.13 -0.34
CA ALA A 134 -5.28 -8.20 -1.29
C ALA A 134 -5.53 -7.67 -2.70
N HIS A 135 -6.33 -6.61 -2.84
CA HIS A 135 -6.44 -5.93 -4.13
C HIS A 135 -5.10 -5.38 -4.58
N GLY A 136 -4.29 -4.81 -3.68
CA GLY A 136 -2.94 -4.32 -3.95
C GLY A 136 -2.02 -5.38 -4.55
N ALA A 137 -1.98 -6.56 -3.91
CA ALA A 137 -1.10 -7.68 -4.20
C ALA A 137 -1.52 -8.55 -5.41
N ASP A 138 -2.77 -8.49 -5.85
CA ASP A 138 -3.24 -9.29 -6.99
C ASP A 138 -2.52 -8.91 -8.31
N ILE A 139 -1.66 -9.83 -8.74
CA ILE A 139 -0.84 -9.80 -9.96
C ILE A 139 -1.68 -10.18 -11.19
N ASN A 140 -2.75 -10.97 -11.04
CA ASN A 140 -3.63 -11.35 -12.16
C ASN A 140 -4.51 -10.18 -12.60
N LEU A 141 -4.82 -9.26 -11.68
CA LEU A 141 -5.41 -7.97 -12.02
C LEU A 141 -4.39 -6.96 -12.56
N ASN A 142 -3.09 -7.30 -12.61
CA ASN A 142 -2.00 -6.39 -12.94
C ASN A 142 -0.77 -7.14 -13.50
N PRO A 143 -0.74 -7.52 -14.79
CA PRO A 143 0.39 -8.22 -15.38
C PRO A 143 1.68 -7.44 -15.14
N ALA A 144 2.77 -8.16 -14.89
CA ALA A 144 4.08 -7.53 -14.71
C ALA A 144 4.44 -6.74 -15.97
N PRO A 145 5.00 -5.52 -15.84
CA PRO A 145 5.56 -4.78 -16.95
C PRO A 145 6.69 -5.60 -17.60
N GLY A 146 6.39 -6.20 -18.76
CA GLY A 146 7.25 -7.19 -19.43
C GLY A 146 6.54 -8.48 -19.89
N GLU A 147 5.44 -8.90 -19.26
CA GLU A 147 4.55 -9.99 -19.75
C GLU A 147 3.64 -9.53 -20.90
N THR A 148 3.86 -8.30 -21.35
CA THR A 148 3.08 -7.55 -22.32
C THR A 148 2.92 -8.30 -23.65
N LEU A 149 3.93 -8.97 -24.21
CA LEU A 149 3.82 -9.53 -25.56
C LEU A 149 2.81 -10.69 -25.72
N ALA A 150 2.57 -11.50 -24.69
CA ALA A 150 1.50 -12.51 -24.71
C ALA A 150 0.17 -11.96 -24.19
N PHE A 151 0.22 -11.01 -23.25
CA PHE A 151 -0.95 -10.43 -22.56
C PHE A 151 -1.61 -9.25 -23.30
N TRP A 152 -1.00 -8.66 -24.35
CA TRP A 152 -1.69 -7.68 -25.22
C TRP A 152 -2.90 -8.28 -25.96
N LYS A 153 -3.07 -9.61 -25.92
CA LYS A 153 -4.37 -10.24 -26.13
C LYS A 153 -5.12 -10.31 -24.81
N ASP A 154 -5.31 -9.15 -24.18
CA ASP A 154 -6.43 -8.94 -23.29
C ASP A 154 -7.64 -9.56 -24.00
N PRO A 155 -8.36 -10.50 -23.39
CA PRO A 155 -9.54 -11.04 -24.05
C PRO A 155 -10.39 -9.82 -24.47
N PRO A 156 -10.88 -9.81 -25.72
CA PRO A 156 -11.66 -8.70 -26.21
C PRO A 156 -12.78 -8.44 -25.19
N PRO A 157 -13.07 -7.16 -24.87
CA PRO A 157 -14.06 -6.82 -23.85
C PRO A 157 -15.35 -7.57 -24.16
N ARG A 158 -15.89 -8.26 -23.14
CA ARG A 158 -17.08 -9.11 -23.28
C ARG A 158 -18.34 -8.27 -23.45
N THR A 159 -18.30 -7.05 -22.93
CA THR A 159 -19.41 -6.10 -22.95
C THR A 159 -18.96 -4.72 -23.43
N GLU A 160 -19.88 -3.92 -23.96
CA GLU A 160 -19.59 -2.53 -24.36
C GLU A 160 -19.19 -1.67 -23.15
N SER A 161 -19.77 -1.94 -21.97
CA SER A 161 -19.38 -1.29 -20.71
C SER A 161 -17.91 -1.52 -20.36
N GLU A 162 -17.43 -2.77 -20.46
CA GLU A 162 -16.02 -3.09 -20.27
C GLU A 162 -15.12 -2.37 -21.29
N ARG A 163 -15.56 -2.30 -22.56
CA ARG A 163 -14.82 -1.59 -23.61
C ARG A 163 -14.69 -0.10 -23.30
N LEU A 164 -15.79 0.56 -22.94
CA LEU A 164 -15.80 1.98 -22.58
C LEU A 164 -14.94 2.25 -21.34
N LYS A 165 -14.99 1.37 -20.33
CA LYS A 165 -14.13 1.45 -19.14
C LYS A 165 -12.65 1.34 -19.51
N LYS A 166 -12.27 0.40 -20.38
CA LYS A 166 -10.88 0.26 -20.87
C LYS A 166 -10.42 1.49 -21.65
N LEU A 167 -11.26 2.05 -22.53
CA LEU A 167 -10.94 3.28 -23.27
C LEU A 167 -10.76 4.47 -22.33
N GLN A 168 -11.64 4.62 -21.34
CA GLN A 168 -11.53 5.68 -20.35
C GLN A 168 -10.25 5.55 -19.51
N GLN A 169 -9.87 4.33 -19.10
CA GLN A 169 -8.62 4.09 -18.38
C GLN A 169 -7.38 4.44 -19.22
N ARG A 170 -7.37 4.12 -20.52
CA ARG A 170 -6.29 4.52 -21.43
C ARG A 170 -6.19 6.04 -21.53
N ARG A 171 -7.32 6.73 -21.68
CA ARG A 171 -7.36 8.20 -21.70
C ARG A 171 -6.82 8.80 -20.41
N TRP A 172 -7.20 8.26 -19.24
CA TRP A 172 -6.65 8.73 -17.97
C TRP A 172 -5.15 8.47 -17.85
N LYS A 173 -4.67 7.31 -18.28
CA LYS A 173 -3.23 7.00 -18.30
C LYS A 173 -2.47 8.06 -19.12
N GLU A 174 -2.92 8.36 -20.32
CA GLU A 174 -2.32 9.39 -21.18
C GLU A 174 -2.36 10.78 -20.53
N GLN A 175 -3.49 11.17 -19.94
CA GLN A 175 -3.63 12.46 -19.23
C GLN A 175 -2.67 12.58 -18.05
N VAL A 176 -2.55 11.54 -17.23
CA VAL A 176 -1.66 11.51 -16.06
C VAL A 176 -0.20 11.55 -16.51
N MET A 177 0.16 10.80 -17.55
CA MET A 177 1.50 10.85 -18.14
C MET A 177 1.81 12.27 -18.67
N ALA A 178 0.89 12.91 -19.39
CA ALA A 178 1.08 14.27 -19.88
C ALA A 178 1.19 15.29 -18.72
N ARG A 179 0.36 15.16 -17.69
CA ARG A 179 0.41 15.97 -16.45
C ARG A 179 1.79 15.91 -15.81
N ASP A 180 2.38 14.72 -15.74
CA ASP A 180 3.67 14.46 -15.11
C ASP A 180 4.85 14.55 -16.11
N ASN A 181 4.64 15.15 -17.28
CA ASN A 181 5.62 15.32 -18.35
C ASN A 181 6.33 14.01 -18.77
N TYR A 182 5.58 12.90 -18.75
CA TYR A 182 6.04 11.54 -19.06
C TYR A 182 7.23 11.10 -18.19
N TYR A 183 7.38 11.70 -17.01
CA TYR A 183 8.54 11.55 -16.14
C TYR A 183 8.14 10.97 -14.78
N SER A 184 8.73 9.83 -14.41
CA SER A 184 8.49 9.21 -13.10
C SER A 184 9.23 9.99 -12.01
N PHE A 185 8.48 10.57 -11.07
CA PHE A 185 9.07 11.31 -9.94
C PHE A 185 9.89 10.42 -8.98
N MET A 186 9.75 9.10 -9.07
CA MET A 186 10.40 8.12 -8.18
C MET A 186 11.80 7.71 -8.64
N CYS A 187 12.08 7.70 -9.94
CA CYS A 187 13.38 7.32 -10.49
C CYS A 187 14.02 8.42 -11.32
N GLY A 188 13.25 9.45 -11.65
CA GLY A 188 13.71 10.56 -12.45
C GLY A 188 13.97 10.21 -13.92
N ARG A 189 13.19 9.28 -14.48
CA ARG A 189 13.35 8.77 -15.85
C ARG A 189 12.05 8.87 -16.63
N TYR A 190 12.16 8.89 -17.95
CA TYR A 190 11.03 8.93 -18.85
C TYR A 190 10.42 7.55 -19.08
N ASP A 191 9.13 7.54 -19.42
CA ASP A 191 8.46 6.37 -19.96
C ASP A 191 9.19 5.82 -21.19
N ILE A 192 9.39 4.51 -21.26
CA ILE A 192 10.08 3.86 -22.38
C ILE A 192 9.36 4.06 -23.73
N ASP A 193 8.03 3.94 -23.75
CA ASP A 193 7.27 4.06 -25.00
C ASP A 193 7.25 5.50 -25.50
N TRP A 194 7.11 6.47 -24.59
CA TRP A 194 7.24 7.87 -24.95
C TRP A 194 8.63 8.20 -25.46
N PHE A 195 9.68 7.77 -24.74
CA PHE A 195 11.08 8.07 -25.05
C PHE A 195 11.47 7.53 -26.43
N LEU A 196 11.10 6.29 -26.76
CA LEU A 196 11.40 5.66 -28.04
C LEU A 196 10.65 6.31 -29.23
N ARG A 197 9.56 7.05 -28.98
CA ARG A 197 8.83 7.79 -30.01
C ARG A 197 9.37 9.20 -30.22
N GLN A 198 10.21 9.72 -29.34
CA GLN A 198 10.79 11.05 -29.50
C GLN A 198 11.93 11.02 -30.52
N PRO A 199 11.89 11.86 -31.58
CA PRO A 199 12.99 11.94 -32.54
C PRO A 199 14.28 12.50 -31.91
N ASN A 200 14.12 13.38 -30.93
CA ASN A 200 15.22 14.00 -30.17
C ASN A 200 14.85 14.02 -28.68
N PRO A 201 15.10 12.94 -27.92
CA PRO A 201 14.89 12.97 -26.48
C PRO A 201 15.79 14.06 -25.83
N PRO A 202 15.39 14.63 -24.68
CA PRO A 202 16.20 15.62 -23.98
C PRO A 202 17.63 15.10 -23.71
N GLU A 203 18.63 15.97 -23.79
CA GLU A 203 20.03 15.58 -23.55
C GLU A 203 20.19 14.99 -22.13
N GLY A 204 20.82 13.81 -22.04
CA GLY A 204 20.99 13.08 -20.78
C GLY A 204 19.73 12.39 -20.26
N ALA A 205 18.62 12.41 -21.01
CA ALA A 205 17.42 11.67 -20.66
C ALA A 205 17.69 10.15 -20.69
N ASP A 206 17.29 9.48 -19.62
CA ASP A 206 17.24 8.03 -19.52
C ASP A 206 15.78 7.58 -19.47
N ASN A 207 15.53 6.34 -19.88
CA ASN A 207 14.20 5.75 -19.86
C ASN A 207 14.10 4.63 -18.84
N TYR A 208 12.86 4.32 -18.47
CA TYR A 208 12.55 3.20 -17.61
C TYR A 208 11.11 2.76 -17.85
N ASP A 209 10.84 1.52 -17.46
CA ASP A 209 9.49 0.99 -17.48
C ASP A 209 8.64 1.67 -16.39
N CYS A 210 7.68 2.46 -16.84
CA CYS A 210 6.84 3.30 -16.00
C CYS A 210 5.36 2.98 -16.23
N ASP A 211 4.57 3.15 -15.19
CA ASP A 211 3.14 2.89 -15.26
C ASP A 211 2.35 3.87 -14.39
N VAL A 212 1.06 3.96 -14.71
CA VAL A 212 0.10 4.74 -13.93
C VAL A 212 -0.57 3.82 -12.91
N ILE A 213 -0.38 4.14 -11.63
CA ILE A 213 -0.97 3.40 -10.53
C ILE A 213 -2.13 4.17 -9.91
N ARG A 214 -3.15 3.46 -9.44
CA ARG A 214 -4.20 4.06 -8.61
C ARG A 214 -3.72 4.24 -7.18
N ILE A 215 -4.10 5.34 -6.54
CA ILE A 215 -3.81 5.58 -5.11
C ILE A 215 -4.64 4.61 -4.28
N ILE A 216 -5.94 4.55 -4.54
CA ILE A 216 -6.87 3.56 -3.98
C ILE A 216 -7.50 2.77 -5.12
N LYS A 217 -7.47 1.44 -5.04
CA LYS A 217 -8.10 0.58 -6.06
C LYS A 217 -9.62 0.74 -6.02
N ARG A 218 -10.24 0.94 -7.19
CA ARG A 218 -11.70 1.13 -7.33
C ARG A 218 -12.46 -0.09 -6.84
N GLU A 219 -11.89 -1.26 -7.12
CA GLU A 219 -12.46 -2.57 -6.85
C GLU A 219 -12.75 -2.77 -5.36
N VAL A 220 -12.01 -2.06 -4.49
CA VAL A 220 -12.27 -2.04 -3.04
C VAL A 220 -13.64 -1.44 -2.71
N PHE A 221 -14.12 -0.47 -3.51
CA PHE A 221 -15.38 0.24 -3.29
C PHE A 221 -16.50 -0.15 -4.26
N ALA A 222 -16.18 -0.91 -5.30
CA ALA A 222 -17.09 -1.21 -6.37
C ALA A 222 -18.30 -2.02 -5.86
N GLN A 223 -19.46 -1.39 -5.89
CA GLN A 223 -20.75 -2.06 -5.79
C GLN A 223 -21.09 -2.57 -7.19
N ASP A 224 -20.77 -3.82 -7.46
CA ASP A 224 -21.40 -4.51 -8.59
C ASP A 224 -22.75 -5.04 -8.09
N GLU A 225 -23.71 -4.14 -7.94
CA GLU A 225 -24.99 -4.40 -7.24
C GLU A 225 -25.73 -5.62 -7.80
N ASP A 226 -25.57 -5.89 -9.10
CA ASP A 226 -26.25 -6.99 -9.78
C ASP A 226 -25.66 -8.38 -9.43
N SER A 227 -24.48 -8.44 -8.80
CA SER A 227 -23.76 -9.70 -8.51
C SER A 227 -23.34 -9.89 -7.05
N MET A 228 -23.62 -8.92 -6.18
CA MET A 228 -23.22 -8.99 -4.78
C MET A 228 -24.18 -9.83 -3.94
N SER A 229 -23.63 -10.73 -3.12
CA SER A 229 -24.43 -11.41 -2.10
C SER A 229 -24.78 -10.44 -0.96
N ALA A 230 -25.82 -10.74 -0.19
CA ALA A 230 -26.18 -9.93 0.99
C ALA A 230 -25.00 -9.80 1.97
N GLN A 231 -24.19 -10.86 2.14
CA GLN A 231 -23.00 -10.85 2.98
C GLN A 231 -21.92 -9.87 2.47
N ASP A 232 -21.79 -9.72 1.15
CA ASP A 232 -20.85 -8.77 0.56
C ASP A 232 -21.32 -7.31 0.78
N VAL A 233 -22.63 -7.07 0.72
CA VAL A 233 -23.22 -5.75 1.00
C VAL A 233 -22.94 -5.34 2.45
N ASP A 234 -23.18 -6.24 3.41
CA ASP A 234 -22.88 -6.01 4.83
C ASP A 234 -21.38 -5.79 5.09
N SER A 235 -20.53 -6.51 4.36
CA SER A 235 -19.06 -6.35 4.42
C SER A 235 -18.63 -4.97 3.95
N LEU A 236 -19.17 -4.49 2.83
CA LEU A 236 -18.91 -3.14 2.34
C LEU A 236 -19.45 -2.08 3.30
N GLY A 237 -20.63 -2.29 3.88
CA GLY A 237 -21.20 -1.40 4.89
C GLY A 237 -20.29 -1.28 6.12
N THR A 238 -19.77 -2.41 6.61
CA THR A 238 -18.82 -2.46 7.72
C THR A 238 -17.53 -1.71 7.38
N MET A 239 -16.94 -1.99 6.21
CA MET A 239 -15.74 -1.29 5.74
C MET A 239 -15.97 0.22 5.65
N ARG A 240 -17.04 0.65 4.97
CA ARG A 240 -17.39 2.07 4.81
C ARG A 240 -17.59 2.76 6.16
N GLY A 241 -18.31 2.10 7.08
CA GLY A 241 -18.53 2.64 8.42
C GLY A 241 -17.24 2.83 9.23
N ILE A 242 -16.25 1.96 9.07
CA ILE A 242 -14.92 2.14 9.69
C ILE A 242 -14.14 3.25 8.96
N LEU A 243 -14.19 3.26 7.62
CA LEU A 243 -13.50 4.25 6.80
C LEU A 243 -13.97 5.68 7.11
N GLU A 244 -15.27 5.87 7.25
CA GLU A 244 -15.90 7.13 7.62
C GLU A 244 -15.48 7.58 9.03
N ARG A 245 -15.68 6.73 10.04
CA ARG A 245 -15.40 7.09 11.44
C ARG A 245 -13.93 7.33 11.72
N TYR A 246 -13.05 6.51 11.15
CA TYR A 246 -11.62 6.61 11.43
C TYR A 246 -10.89 7.60 10.51
N PHE A 247 -11.10 7.51 9.21
CA PHE A 247 -10.36 8.30 8.22
C PHE A 247 -11.10 9.57 7.77
N GLY A 248 -12.38 9.71 8.10
CA GLY A 248 -13.24 10.76 7.56
C GLY A 248 -13.48 10.61 6.07
N ALA A 249 -13.53 9.36 5.57
CA ALA A 249 -13.78 9.06 4.17
C ALA A 249 -15.29 9.06 3.91
N ASP A 250 -15.80 10.13 3.31
CA ASP A 250 -17.19 10.27 2.89
C ASP A 250 -17.40 9.82 1.44
N ASP A 251 -18.66 9.78 0.98
CA ASP A 251 -18.98 9.43 -0.41
C ASP A 251 -18.35 10.38 -1.43
N ALA A 252 -18.07 11.64 -1.05
CA ALA A 252 -17.38 12.60 -1.91
C ALA A 252 -15.92 12.18 -2.16
N LEU A 253 -15.22 11.66 -1.14
CA LEU A 253 -13.89 11.09 -1.31
C LEU A 253 -13.92 9.85 -2.21
N LEU A 254 -14.93 8.99 -2.04
CA LEU A 254 -15.09 7.78 -2.87
C LEU A 254 -15.36 8.13 -4.34
N ALA A 255 -16.18 9.14 -4.62
CA ALA A 255 -16.43 9.61 -5.98
C ALA A 255 -15.15 10.09 -6.68
N LYS A 256 -14.19 10.64 -5.91
CA LYS A 256 -12.89 11.06 -6.46
C LYS A 256 -11.98 9.89 -6.82
N ALA A 257 -12.26 8.67 -6.35
CA ALA A 257 -11.45 7.49 -6.66
C ALA A 257 -11.59 7.05 -8.14
N GLU A 258 -12.57 7.57 -8.88
CA GLU A 258 -12.76 7.19 -10.28
C GLU A 258 -11.76 7.88 -11.23
N GLY A 259 -11.32 9.11 -10.95
CA GLY A 259 -10.61 9.96 -11.93
C GLY A 259 -9.07 9.97 -11.87
N PRO A 260 -8.43 10.83 -12.70
CA PRO A 260 -6.97 10.98 -12.76
C PRO A 260 -6.35 11.52 -11.46
N GLN A 261 -7.13 12.18 -10.60
CA GLN A 261 -6.70 12.56 -9.25
C GLN A 261 -6.43 11.37 -8.32
N ASN A 262 -6.93 10.17 -8.66
CA ASN A 262 -6.62 8.92 -7.97
C ASN A 262 -5.44 8.20 -8.62
N MET A 263 -4.56 8.89 -9.35
CA MET A 263 -3.49 8.25 -10.12
C MET A 263 -2.12 8.92 -9.96
N LEU A 264 -1.08 8.08 -9.91
CA LEU A 264 0.33 8.46 -9.86
C LEU A 264 1.08 7.82 -11.02
N PHE A 265 2.03 8.54 -11.62
CA PHE A 265 2.93 8.00 -12.62
C PHE A 265 4.30 7.66 -11.99
N VAL A 266 4.65 6.38 -11.95
CA VAL A 266 5.85 5.88 -11.26
C VAL A 266 6.51 4.73 -12.03
N ASN A 267 7.75 4.37 -11.69
CA ASN A 267 8.38 3.18 -12.26
C ASN A 267 7.79 1.88 -11.70
N THR A 268 7.92 0.77 -12.44
CA THR A 268 7.38 -0.56 -12.09
C THR A 268 7.68 -1.01 -10.66
N SER A 269 8.94 -0.90 -10.22
CA SER A 269 9.34 -1.33 -8.88
C SER A 269 8.72 -0.45 -7.77
N ALA A 270 8.59 0.86 -8.00
CA ALA A 270 7.89 1.75 -7.07
C ALA A 270 6.38 1.49 -7.04
N CYS A 271 5.79 1.15 -8.19
CA CYS A 271 4.40 0.71 -8.33
C CYS A 271 4.10 -0.49 -7.41
N ILE A 272 4.94 -1.54 -7.47
CA ILE A 272 4.79 -2.72 -6.60
C ILE A 272 4.84 -2.30 -5.13
N GLY A 273 5.86 -1.54 -4.73
CA GLY A 273 6.02 -1.12 -3.35
C GLY A 273 4.87 -0.26 -2.82
N PHE A 274 4.28 0.60 -3.68
CA PHE A 274 3.16 1.44 -3.30
C PHE A 274 1.87 0.62 -3.12
N ARG A 275 1.65 -0.36 -4.00
CA ARG A 275 0.50 -1.28 -3.95
C ARG A 275 0.54 -2.21 -2.75
N THR A 276 1.73 -2.63 -2.33
CA THR A 276 1.95 -3.44 -1.13
C THR A 276 2.20 -2.60 0.12
N PHE A 277 1.96 -1.29 0.05
CA PHE A 277 2.03 -0.36 1.19
C PHE A 277 3.41 -0.24 1.86
N THR A 278 4.49 -0.69 1.20
CA THR A 278 5.87 -0.57 1.70
C THR A 278 6.39 0.87 1.69
N TRP A 279 5.70 1.77 1.00
CA TRP A 279 5.92 3.21 1.09
C TRP A 279 4.63 3.99 0.78
N CYS A 280 4.58 5.25 1.20
CA CYS A 280 3.45 6.15 0.95
C CYS A 280 3.88 7.62 0.85
N LEU A 281 2.92 8.50 0.54
CA LEU A 281 3.10 9.94 0.43
C LEU A 281 2.41 10.68 1.59
N HIS A 282 3.22 11.25 2.49
CA HIS A 282 2.71 12.04 3.62
C HIS A 282 2.49 13.50 3.21
N PRO A 283 1.31 14.09 3.48
CA PRO A 283 1.05 15.49 3.19
C PRO A 283 1.97 16.41 4.00
N THR A 284 2.48 17.47 3.36
CA THR A 284 3.26 18.52 4.04
C THR A 284 2.42 19.78 4.27
N LYS A 285 3.02 20.80 4.89
CA LYS A 285 2.38 22.13 5.03
C LYS A 285 2.23 22.85 3.68
N THR A 286 3.05 22.49 2.69
CA THR A 286 3.00 23.08 1.34
C THR A 286 2.01 22.28 0.49
N PRO A 287 1.01 22.93 -0.14
CA PRO A 287 0.08 22.26 -1.04
C PRO A 287 0.80 21.48 -2.14
N ASN A 288 0.24 20.33 -2.53
CA ASN A 288 0.77 19.43 -3.58
C ASN A 288 2.19 18.92 -3.35
N ARG A 289 2.75 19.13 -2.16
CA ARG A 289 4.07 18.64 -1.76
C ARG A 289 3.93 17.58 -0.67
N TYR A 290 4.60 16.46 -0.88
CA TYR A 290 4.51 15.28 -0.05
C TYR A 290 5.89 14.79 0.37
N LYS A 291 6.01 14.24 1.57
CA LYS A 291 7.19 13.52 2.06
C LYS A 291 7.03 12.05 1.71
N ILE A 292 8.05 11.44 1.12
CA ILE A 292 8.06 9.99 0.89
C ILE A 292 8.42 9.31 2.21
N LYS A 293 7.55 8.41 2.68
CA LYS A 293 7.80 7.59 3.86
C LYS A 293 7.90 6.14 3.41
N SER A 294 9.04 5.50 3.69
CA SER A 294 9.23 4.07 3.47
C SER A 294 9.10 3.32 4.79
N TYR A 295 8.43 2.18 4.74
CA TYR A 295 8.30 1.19 5.80
C TYR A 295 9.16 -0.07 5.52
N GLY A 296 9.67 -0.19 4.29
CA GLY A 296 10.58 -1.27 3.89
C GLY A 296 12.04 -1.03 4.30
N PRO A 297 12.98 -1.79 3.72
CA PRO A 297 14.41 -1.57 3.93
C PRO A 297 14.79 -0.10 3.69
N PRO A 298 15.75 0.45 4.47
CA PRO A 298 16.17 1.83 4.34
C PRO A 298 16.52 2.17 2.89
N ASN A 299 16.07 3.34 2.43
CA ASN A 299 16.32 3.86 1.08
C ASN A 299 15.73 3.03 -0.07
N TYR A 300 14.83 2.10 0.22
CA TYR A 300 14.12 1.36 -0.83
C TYR A 300 12.64 1.75 -0.82
N ALA A 301 12.23 2.47 -1.87
CA ALA A 301 10.83 2.70 -2.24
C ALA A 301 10.58 2.20 -3.68
N GLY A 302 11.25 1.09 -4.05
CA GLY A 302 11.26 0.57 -5.42
C GLY A 302 12.16 1.35 -6.39
N SER A 303 13.09 2.17 -5.89
CA SER A 303 14.08 2.89 -6.68
C SER A 303 15.33 3.13 -5.83
N ARG A 304 16.52 3.18 -6.45
CA ARG A 304 17.78 3.52 -5.77
C ARG A 304 17.90 5.02 -5.47
N HIS A 305 17.16 5.86 -6.17
CA HIS A 305 17.16 7.30 -6.03
C HIS A 305 15.79 7.78 -5.57
N VAL A 306 15.54 7.75 -4.27
CA VAL A 306 14.28 8.26 -3.71
C VAL A 306 14.53 9.68 -3.22
N THR A 307 13.93 10.67 -3.89
CA THR A 307 13.88 12.01 -3.32
C THR A 307 13.09 11.96 -2.01
N SER A 308 13.52 12.67 -0.97
CA SER A 308 12.78 12.64 0.31
C SER A 308 11.39 13.29 0.22
N ARG A 309 11.15 14.07 -0.83
CA ARG A 309 9.91 14.82 -1.08
C ARG A 309 9.62 14.91 -2.57
N VAL A 310 8.33 14.91 -2.91
CA VAL A 310 7.81 15.16 -4.26
C VAL A 310 6.88 16.37 -4.23
N THR A 311 6.87 17.16 -5.31
CA THR A 311 5.89 18.22 -5.55
C THR A 311 5.22 17.95 -6.89
N PHE A 312 3.90 17.80 -6.90
CA PHE A 312 3.15 17.61 -8.14
C PHE A 312 2.80 18.94 -8.77
N VAL A 313 3.01 19.03 -10.09
CA VAL A 313 2.76 20.20 -10.94
C VAL A 313 2.10 19.70 -12.22
N ASP A 314 1.13 20.43 -12.73
CA ASP A 314 0.48 20.11 -14.00
C ASP A 314 1.30 20.71 -15.15
N HIS A 315 1.78 19.85 -16.05
CA HIS A 315 2.58 20.25 -17.21
C HIS A 315 1.79 20.31 -18.52
N THR A 316 0.49 20.02 -18.52
CA THR A 316 -0.33 19.88 -19.74
C THR A 316 -0.39 21.13 -20.60
N GLY A 317 -0.34 22.34 -20.01
CA GLY A 317 -0.32 23.61 -20.74
C GLY A 317 1.06 24.09 -21.22
N THR A 318 2.15 23.45 -20.77
CA THR A 318 3.52 23.93 -21.02
C THR A 318 4.14 23.38 -22.31
N GLN A 319 3.49 22.41 -22.96
CA GLN A 319 4.05 21.68 -24.11
C GLN A 319 4.13 22.50 -25.41
N SER A 320 3.63 23.74 -25.44
CA SER A 320 3.65 24.59 -26.64
C SER A 320 5.04 25.17 -26.98
N HIS A 321 6.01 25.12 -26.06
CA HIS A 321 7.36 25.60 -26.33
C HIS A 321 8.40 24.59 -25.86
N SER A 322 9.38 24.30 -26.72
CA SER A 322 10.51 23.40 -26.43
C SER A 322 10.99 23.54 -24.99
N PRO A 323 11.20 22.43 -24.26
CA PRO A 323 11.52 22.45 -22.85
C PRO A 323 12.79 23.27 -22.64
N SER A 324 12.62 24.44 -22.06
CA SER A 324 13.74 25.21 -21.54
C SER A 324 14.27 24.40 -20.37
N GLN A 325 15.37 23.69 -20.62
CA GLN A 325 16.21 23.01 -19.63
C GLN A 325 16.29 23.86 -18.34
N PRO A 326 16.26 23.27 -17.13
CA PRO A 326 16.49 24.04 -15.90
C PRO A 326 17.78 24.85 -16.08
N GLN A 327 17.64 26.18 -16.11
CA GLN A 327 18.69 27.09 -16.56
C GLN A 327 19.92 26.94 -15.66
N SER A 328 20.92 26.24 -16.18
CA SER A 328 22.31 26.40 -15.77
C SER A 328 22.80 27.70 -16.40
N GLU A 329 22.98 28.75 -15.60
CA GLU A 329 23.45 30.07 -16.03
C GLU A 329 24.79 29.94 -16.79
N SER A 330 24.80 30.23 -18.09
CA SER A 330 26.01 30.36 -18.92
C SER A 330 25.75 31.21 -20.18
N PRO A 331 26.79 31.86 -20.75
CA PRO A 331 26.72 33.19 -21.40
C PRO A 331 26.32 33.17 -22.90
N PRO A 332 25.98 34.33 -23.50
CA PRO A 332 25.28 34.41 -24.78
C PRO A 332 26.15 34.06 -26.00
N PRO A 333 25.60 33.35 -27.02
CA PRO A 333 26.30 33.11 -28.28
C PRO A 333 26.10 34.23 -29.31
N SER A 334 27.12 34.38 -30.14
CA SER A 334 27.20 35.35 -31.23
C SER A 334 26.40 34.92 -32.47
N SER A 335 25.84 35.93 -33.13
CA SER A 335 25.06 35.90 -34.37
C SER A 335 25.85 35.45 -35.61
N SER A 336 25.24 34.64 -36.47
CA SER A 336 25.04 34.89 -37.93
C SER A 336 24.86 33.58 -38.72
N GLN A 337 23.71 33.39 -39.37
CA GLN A 337 23.61 32.96 -40.78
C GLN A 337 22.15 32.89 -41.27
N ALA A 338 21.97 33.27 -42.55
CA ALA A 338 20.69 33.43 -43.27
C ALA A 338 20.29 32.17 -44.07
N PRO A 339 19.01 31.99 -44.46
CA PRO A 339 18.51 30.78 -45.11
C PRO A 339 18.42 30.86 -46.64
N ALA A 340 18.46 29.69 -47.29
CA ALA A 340 18.22 29.48 -48.72
C ALA A 340 16.86 28.78 -48.98
N PRO A 341 16.24 28.94 -50.17
CA PRO A 341 14.83 28.62 -50.40
C PRO A 341 14.57 27.20 -50.92
N ALA A 342 13.38 26.67 -50.60
CA ALA A 342 12.82 25.40 -51.06
C ALA A 342 11.97 25.58 -52.35
N PRO A 343 11.77 24.51 -53.15
CA PRO A 343 10.72 24.46 -54.16
C PRO A 343 9.49 23.67 -53.69
N ALA A 344 8.33 24.22 -54.03
CA ALA A 344 6.99 23.69 -53.80
C ALA A 344 6.61 22.57 -54.79
N LEU A 345 5.77 21.64 -54.35
CA LEU A 345 4.88 20.88 -55.24
C LEU A 345 3.61 20.43 -54.49
N ALA A 346 2.50 20.56 -55.22
CA ALA A 346 1.12 20.67 -54.76
C ALA A 346 0.43 19.35 -54.48
N GLY A 347 -0.60 19.41 -53.63
CA GLY A 347 -1.54 18.32 -53.35
C GLY A 347 -2.55 18.67 -52.25
N GLU A 348 -3.25 19.80 -52.39
CA GLU A 348 -4.28 20.23 -51.43
C GLU A 348 -5.55 19.37 -51.53
N MET A 349 -5.81 18.59 -50.48
CA MET A 349 -7.13 18.05 -50.18
C MET A 349 -7.86 19.00 -49.22
N PRO A 350 -9.21 19.12 -49.29
CA PRO A 350 -9.96 20.07 -48.49
C PRO A 350 -9.97 19.63 -47.02
N LEU A 351 -9.09 20.25 -46.23
CA LEU A 351 -9.06 20.17 -44.79
C LEU A 351 -10.34 20.82 -44.24
N ALA A 352 -11.10 20.02 -43.48
CA ALA A 352 -12.24 20.49 -42.71
C ALA A 352 -11.79 21.62 -41.78
N ALA A 353 -12.21 22.83 -42.13
CA ALA A 353 -11.87 24.04 -41.42
C ALA A 353 -12.50 24.07 -40.02
N GLY A 354 -11.66 24.25 -39.00
CA GLY A 354 -11.98 25.13 -37.89
C GLY A 354 -12.70 24.52 -36.69
N SER A 355 -12.37 23.31 -36.25
CA SER A 355 -12.50 23.04 -34.81
C SER A 355 -11.44 23.90 -34.12
N THR A 356 -11.85 25.07 -33.62
CA THR A 356 -11.08 25.85 -32.64
C THR A 356 -10.56 24.86 -31.60
N GLU A 357 -9.25 24.60 -31.61
CA GLU A 357 -8.57 23.80 -30.61
C GLU A 357 -8.83 24.47 -29.27
N ALA A 358 -9.83 23.97 -28.54
CA ALA A 358 -10.04 24.38 -27.17
C ALA A 358 -8.78 23.98 -26.41
N ASP A 359 -8.21 24.93 -25.67
CA ASP A 359 -7.06 24.66 -24.81
C ASP A 359 -7.33 23.39 -23.99
N PRO A 360 -6.37 22.43 -23.95
CA PRO A 360 -6.58 21.18 -23.26
C PRO A 360 -6.94 21.47 -21.79
N GLU A 361 -8.03 20.87 -21.33
CA GLU A 361 -8.49 21.02 -19.95
C GLU A 361 -7.37 20.55 -18.99
N PRO A 362 -7.02 21.35 -17.97
CA PRO A 362 -5.94 21.01 -17.04
C PRO A 362 -6.23 19.69 -16.33
N VAL A 363 -5.22 18.83 -16.22
CA VAL A 363 -5.38 17.50 -15.64
C VAL A 363 -5.25 17.60 -14.12
N PRO A 364 -6.26 17.14 -13.34
CA PRO A 364 -6.20 17.19 -11.89
C PRO A 364 -4.94 16.53 -11.29
N LEU A 365 -4.35 17.22 -10.31
CA LEU A 365 -3.27 16.69 -9.48
C LEU A 365 -3.79 15.57 -8.56
N PRO A 366 -2.90 14.73 -8.01
CA PRO A 366 -3.27 13.71 -7.03
C PRO A 366 -4.04 14.29 -5.83
N ASP A 367 -5.20 13.72 -5.51
CA ASP A 367 -6.04 14.24 -4.43
C ASP A 367 -5.37 14.01 -3.05
N PRO A 368 -5.19 15.06 -2.24
CA PRO A 368 -4.50 14.95 -0.94
C PRO A 368 -5.21 14.03 0.05
N ALA A 369 -6.53 13.89 -0.01
CA ALA A 369 -7.30 13.05 0.91
C ALA A 369 -7.17 11.56 0.54
N LEU A 370 -7.11 11.23 -0.76
CA LEU A 370 -6.79 9.86 -1.21
C LEU A 370 -5.36 9.46 -0.80
N LEU A 371 -4.39 10.36 -0.97
CA LEU A 371 -3.00 10.11 -0.53
C LEU A 371 -2.92 9.95 0.99
N ARG A 372 -3.66 10.77 1.76
CA ARG A 372 -3.74 10.64 3.22
C ARG A 372 -4.36 9.31 3.64
N LEU A 373 -5.41 8.84 2.95
CA LEU A 373 -6.03 7.54 3.20
C LEU A 373 -5.04 6.40 2.94
N HIS A 374 -4.35 6.42 1.80
CA HIS A 374 -3.31 5.43 1.48
C HIS A 374 -2.18 5.45 2.52
N ALA A 375 -1.67 6.63 2.89
CA ALA A 375 -0.63 6.77 3.91
C ALA A 375 -1.07 6.24 5.27
N ALA A 376 -2.33 6.46 5.64
CA ALA A 376 -2.90 5.93 6.87
C ALA A 376 -2.93 4.40 6.83
N LEU A 377 -3.47 3.81 5.75
CA LEU A 377 -3.49 2.36 5.56
C LEU A 377 -2.09 1.74 5.57
N ALA A 378 -1.11 2.39 4.92
CA ALA A 378 0.29 1.95 4.94
C ALA A 378 0.86 1.92 6.37
N GLY A 379 0.63 3.00 7.12
CA GLY A 379 1.03 3.06 8.52
C GLY A 379 0.38 1.98 9.36
N LEU A 380 -0.92 1.72 9.19
CA LEU A 380 -1.61 0.68 9.95
C LEU A 380 -1.12 -0.71 9.59
N LEU A 381 -0.96 -1.02 8.30
CA LEU A 381 -0.47 -2.30 7.83
C LEU A 381 0.92 -2.62 8.40
N CYS A 382 1.87 -1.72 8.21
CA CYS A 382 3.26 -1.95 8.60
C CYS A 382 3.51 -1.85 10.11
N LEU A 383 2.89 -0.89 10.81
CA LEU A 383 3.13 -0.71 12.26
C LEU A 383 2.39 -1.76 13.11
N SER A 384 1.30 -2.35 12.59
CA SER A 384 0.59 -3.43 13.29
C SER A 384 1.18 -4.82 13.02
N GLY A 385 2.00 -4.98 11.97
CA GLY A 385 2.49 -6.27 11.49
C GLY A 385 1.50 -7.02 10.59
N ALA A 386 0.40 -6.36 10.18
CA ALA A 386 -0.59 -6.95 9.27
C ALA A 386 0.00 -7.18 7.88
N ASP A 387 0.89 -6.31 7.38
CA ASP A 387 1.56 -6.48 6.08
C ASP A 387 2.30 -7.81 5.99
N ARG A 388 3.11 -8.15 7.01
CA ARG A 388 3.88 -9.41 7.06
C ARG A 388 2.97 -10.62 7.24
N THR A 389 1.94 -10.47 8.06
CA THR A 389 0.95 -11.54 8.29
C THR A 389 0.20 -11.84 6.98
N PHE A 390 -0.18 -10.81 6.23
CA PHE A 390 -0.82 -10.96 4.93
C PHE A 390 0.15 -11.42 3.84
N GLU A 391 1.39 -10.95 3.84
CA GLU A 391 2.44 -11.46 2.93
C GLU A 391 2.65 -12.96 3.13
N CYS A 392 2.66 -13.46 4.36
CA CYS A 392 2.67 -14.89 4.65
C CYS A 392 1.44 -15.61 4.07
N LEU A 393 0.27 -14.98 4.17
CA LEU A 393 -0.94 -15.45 3.52
C LEU A 393 -0.90 -15.32 1.99
N PHE A 394 0.10 -14.69 1.36
CA PHE A 394 0.27 -14.54 -0.10
C PHE A 394 1.52 -15.25 -0.65
N ALA A 395 2.46 -15.67 0.21
CA ALA A 395 3.71 -16.31 -0.17
C ALA A 395 3.62 -17.84 -0.25
N ARG A 396 2.43 -18.43 -0.02
CA ARG A 396 2.19 -19.87 -0.23
C ARG A 396 2.63 -20.30 -1.64
N PRO A 397 3.38 -21.41 -1.77
CA PRO A 397 3.95 -21.78 -3.05
C PRO A 397 2.89 -22.15 -4.10
N PRO A 398 3.04 -21.67 -5.35
CA PRO A 398 2.09 -21.95 -6.43
C PRO A 398 2.09 -23.41 -6.92
N TRP A 399 3.01 -24.26 -6.46
CA TRP A 399 3.12 -25.65 -6.92
C TRP A 399 2.34 -26.67 -6.07
N LEU A 400 1.58 -26.24 -5.06
CA LEU A 400 0.70 -27.12 -4.30
C LEU A 400 -0.61 -27.37 -5.07
N PRO A 401 -0.87 -28.59 -5.58
CA PRO A 401 -2.06 -28.88 -6.38
C PRO A 401 -3.32 -28.81 -5.52
N GLY A 402 -4.38 -28.14 -5.99
CA GLY A 402 -5.68 -28.04 -5.32
C GLY A 402 -5.91 -26.76 -4.50
N LEU A 403 -4.89 -25.92 -4.37
CA LEU A 403 -4.90 -24.67 -3.59
C LEU A 403 -5.16 -23.44 -4.47
N GLU A 404 -6.33 -23.38 -5.08
CA GLU A 404 -6.63 -22.30 -6.03
C GLU A 404 -6.93 -20.94 -5.41
N ARG A 405 -7.09 -20.77 -4.09
CA ARG A 405 -7.65 -19.50 -3.57
C ARG A 405 -7.00 -19.01 -2.29
N TRP A 406 -6.20 -17.96 -2.43
CA TRP A 406 -6.09 -16.91 -1.43
C TRP A 406 -7.51 -16.48 -1.00
N PRO A 407 -7.71 -15.99 0.24
CA PRO A 407 -8.99 -15.40 0.60
C PRO A 407 -9.37 -14.38 -0.47
N ALA A 408 -10.61 -14.42 -0.94
CA ALA A 408 -11.04 -13.41 -1.92
C ALA A 408 -10.78 -12.02 -1.31
N PRO A 409 -10.53 -10.98 -2.13
CA PRO A 409 -10.15 -9.67 -1.63
C PRO A 409 -11.29 -8.94 -0.88
N ARG A 410 -12.39 -9.63 -0.56
CA ARG A 410 -13.51 -9.13 0.23
C ARG A 410 -13.34 -9.48 1.71
N GLY A 411 -13.84 -8.59 2.57
CA GLY A 411 -13.69 -8.76 4.02
C GLY A 411 -14.41 -9.99 4.58
N ALA A 412 -15.64 -10.29 4.13
CA ALA A 412 -16.34 -11.52 4.53
C ALA A 412 -15.60 -12.80 4.13
N ALA A 413 -14.97 -12.82 2.95
CA ALA A 413 -14.22 -13.98 2.51
C ALA A 413 -13.00 -14.22 3.40
N PHE A 414 -12.26 -13.16 3.77
CA PHE A 414 -11.19 -13.24 4.76
C PHE A 414 -11.72 -13.67 6.13
N TRP A 415 -12.83 -13.08 6.58
CA TRP A 415 -13.43 -13.41 7.86
C TRP A 415 -13.77 -14.91 7.96
N ALA A 416 -14.47 -15.46 6.96
CA ALA A 416 -14.83 -16.87 6.93
C ALA A 416 -13.61 -17.81 6.80
N SER A 417 -12.66 -17.48 5.92
CA SER A 417 -11.54 -18.39 5.61
C SER A 417 -10.35 -18.28 6.56
N VAL A 418 -10.18 -17.16 7.26
CA VAL A 418 -9.02 -16.90 8.12
C VAL A 418 -9.44 -16.71 9.58
N VAL A 419 -10.46 -15.89 9.85
CA VAL A 419 -10.84 -15.52 11.22
C VAL A 419 -11.65 -16.62 11.90
N GLU A 420 -12.76 -17.04 11.29
CA GLU A 420 -13.68 -18.07 11.80
C GLU A 420 -13.15 -19.49 11.61
N TYR A 421 -12.16 -19.66 10.76
CA TYR A 421 -11.57 -20.97 10.53
C TYR A 421 -10.90 -21.48 11.82
N GLU A 422 -11.54 -22.45 12.47
CA GLU A 422 -11.07 -23.07 13.72
C GLU A 422 -10.23 -24.32 13.49
N GLY A 423 -10.12 -24.80 12.24
CA GLY A 423 -9.34 -25.99 11.94
C GLY A 423 -7.87 -25.83 12.35
N GLU A 424 -7.27 -26.92 12.83
CA GLU A 424 -5.80 -27.02 12.94
C GLU A 424 -5.14 -26.81 11.56
N GLU A 425 -5.90 -27.08 10.50
CA GLU A 425 -5.51 -26.94 9.10
C GLU A 425 -5.46 -25.48 8.60
N THR A 426 -5.13 -24.55 9.50
CA THR A 426 -4.30 -23.44 9.03
C THR A 426 -2.92 -23.97 8.61
N CYS A 427 -2.63 -25.26 8.88
CA CYS A 427 -1.38 -25.93 8.56
C CYS A 427 -1.43 -27.43 8.17
N LEU A 428 -2.49 -28.10 7.65
CA LEU A 428 -2.19 -29.38 6.95
C LEU A 428 -1.22 -29.13 5.79
N GLU A 429 -1.28 -27.94 5.23
CA GLU A 429 -0.48 -27.43 4.13
C GLU A 429 0.87 -26.87 4.57
N ILE A 430 1.00 -26.42 5.83
CA ILE A 430 2.28 -25.96 6.40
C ILE A 430 3.01 -27.13 7.04
N ASP A 431 2.30 -28.10 7.61
CA ASP A 431 2.82 -29.42 7.94
C ASP A 431 3.23 -30.16 6.66
N LEU A 432 2.47 -30.03 5.56
CA LEU A 432 2.89 -30.53 4.24
C LEU A 432 4.08 -29.73 3.68
N HIS A 433 4.13 -28.41 3.85
CA HIS A 433 5.30 -27.59 3.44
C HIS A 433 6.54 -27.95 4.24
N GLN A 434 6.42 -28.10 5.56
CA GLN A 434 7.51 -28.57 6.43
C GLN A 434 7.89 -30.00 6.05
N SER A 435 6.93 -30.89 5.82
CA SER A 435 7.20 -32.26 5.36
C SER A 435 7.85 -32.29 3.97
N VAL A 436 7.51 -31.36 3.06
CA VAL A 436 8.10 -31.26 1.72
C VAL A 436 9.49 -30.64 1.78
N GLU A 437 9.73 -29.63 2.62
CA GLU A 437 11.07 -29.09 2.89
C GLU A 437 11.97 -30.15 3.53
N GLU A 438 11.46 -30.87 4.53
CA GLU A 438 12.15 -31.99 5.17
C GLU A 438 12.43 -33.12 4.17
N LEU A 439 11.45 -33.47 3.32
CA LEU A 439 11.63 -34.45 2.25
C LEU A 439 12.61 -33.97 1.19
N TRP A 440 12.60 -32.68 0.85
CA TRP A 440 13.52 -32.09 -0.12
C TRP A 440 14.96 -32.09 0.41
N GLU A 441 15.16 -31.70 1.67
CA GLU A 441 16.47 -31.79 2.33
C GLU A 441 16.93 -33.25 2.44
N ASP A 442 16.05 -34.19 2.80
CA ASP A 442 16.37 -35.64 2.82
C ASP A 442 16.71 -36.17 1.42
N MET A 443 15.96 -35.78 0.38
CA MET A 443 16.28 -36.12 -1.01
C MET A 443 17.62 -35.54 -1.46
N LEU A 444 17.91 -34.28 -1.09
CA LEU A 444 19.17 -33.61 -1.38
C LEU A 444 20.33 -34.32 -0.66
N GLU A 445 20.16 -34.71 0.59
CA GLU A 445 21.16 -35.45 1.36
C GLU A 445 21.42 -36.84 0.78
N ARG A 446 20.39 -37.56 0.33
CA ARG A 446 20.55 -38.84 -0.37
C ARG A 446 21.27 -38.68 -1.70
N ALA A 447 20.94 -37.66 -2.49
CA ALA A 447 21.61 -37.36 -3.75
C ALA A 447 23.10 -37.02 -3.53
N VAL A 448 23.41 -36.31 -2.45
CA VAL A 448 24.80 -36.03 -2.03
C VAL A 448 25.52 -37.32 -1.61
N ALA A 449 24.89 -38.17 -0.80
CA ALA A 449 25.47 -39.43 -0.36
C ALA A 449 25.71 -40.42 -1.53
N ALA A 450 24.85 -40.39 -2.55
CA ALA A 450 24.99 -41.19 -3.77
C ALA A 450 26.04 -40.64 -4.74
N GLY A 451 26.58 -39.43 -4.50
CA GLY A 451 27.49 -38.74 -5.41
C GLY A 451 26.81 -38.20 -6.68
N GLU A 452 25.48 -38.17 -6.72
CA GLU A 452 24.68 -37.61 -7.82
C GLU A 452 24.60 -36.09 -7.75
N TYR A 453 24.81 -35.53 -6.55
CA TYR A 453 24.80 -34.11 -6.31
C TYR A 453 25.99 -33.69 -5.46
N GLU A 454 26.82 -32.77 -5.94
CA GLU A 454 27.92 -32.23 -5.14
C GLU A 454 27.37 -31.03 -4.36
N ARG A 455 27.22 -31.15 -3.03
CA ARG A 455 26.76 -30.06 -2.16
C ARG A 455 27.82 -28.95 -2.25
N ARG A 456 27.61 -27.99 -3.16
CA ARG A 456 28.51 -26.83 -3.24
C ARG A 456 28.42 -26.10 -1.91
N PRO A 457 29.55 -25.91 -1.19
CA PRO A 457 29.52 -25.11 0.02
C PRO A 457 28.91 -23.76 -0.34
N ALA A 458 27.93 -23.31 0.46
CA ALA A 458 27.29 -22.03 0.28
C ALA A 458 28.39 -21.00 -0.01
N ALA A 459 28.33 -20.35 -1.17
CA ALA A 459 29.38 -19.46 -1.62
C ALA A 459 29.66 -18.48 -0.49
N THR A 460 30.80 -18.66 0.19
CA THR A 460 31.24 -17.69 1.17
C THR A 460 31.46 -16.43 0.36
N ASN A 461 30.67 -15.40 0.63
CA ASN A 461 30.78 -14.09 -0.02
C ASN A 461 32.08 -13.36 0.38
N SER A 462 33.18 -14.08 0.54
CA SER A 462 34.54 -13.56 0.66
C SER A 462 35.04 -13.24 -0.74
N ARG A 463 34.45 -12.20 -1.34
CA ARG A 463 35.00 -11.54 -2.53
C ARG A 463 36.15 -10.62 -2.10
N GLU A 464 37.20 -11.20 -1.51
CA GLU A 464 38.49 -10.55 -1.40
C GLU A 464 39.29 -10.89 -2.66
N GLY A 465 39.59 -9.88 -3.48
CA GLY A 465 40.54 -10.03 -4.58
C GLY A 465 39.93 -10.16 -5.98
N SER A 466 39.38 -9.06 -6.49
CA SER A 466 39.44 -8.79 -7.93
C SER A 466 39.83 -7.33 -8.13
N PRO A 467 40.96 -7.02 -8.79
CA PRO A 467 41.42 -5.65 -8.98
C PRO A 467 40.57 -4.98 -10.05
N SER A 468 39.57 -4.20 -9.61
CA SER A 468 38.84 -3.30 -10.50
C SER A 468 39.75 -2.15 -10.92
N ARG A 469 40.04 -2.14 -12.22
CA ARG A 469 40.72 -1.08 -12.95
C ARG A 469 39.75 0.09 -13.15
N HIS A 470 39.57 0.92 -12.13
CA HIS A 470 39.15 2.32 -12.32
C HIS A 470 39.86 3.21 -11.28
N GLN A 471 40.72 4.05 -11.83
CA GLN A 471 41.45 5.10 -11.14
C GLN A 471 40.54 6.30 -10.95
N GLY A 472 40.52 6.84 -9.72
CA GLY A 472 40.20 8.24 -9.44
C GLY A 472 38.80 8.49 -8.89
N PHE A 473 38.63 8.37 -7.57
CA PHE A 473 38.27 9.48 -6.68
C PHE A 473 38.28 8.98 -5.21
N ARG A 474 39.23 9.50 -4.43
CA ARG A 474 39.28 9.56 -2.95
C ARG A 474 38.50 10.82 -2.53
N ASP A 475 37.87 11.02 -1.38
CA ASP A 475 37.78 10.45 -0.02
C ASP A 475 36.27 10.51 0.37
N GLY A 476 35.69 9.96 1.44
CA GLY A 476 36.09 9.37 2.71
C GLY A 476 34.81 9.30 3.56
N ASP A 477 34.71 8.26 4.41
CA ASP A 477 33.88 8.11 5.62
C ASP A 477 33.09 6.80 5.69
N ALA A 478 33.56 5.94 6.58
CA ALA A 478 32.99 4.66 6.93
C ALA A 478 31.95 4.85 8.04
N CYS A 479 30.69 4.52 7.74
CA CYS A 479 29.66 4.31 8.75
C CYS A 479 29.52 2.80 9.01
N VAL A 480 29.89 2.39 10.22
CA VAL A 480 29.62 1.06 10.79
C VAL A 480 28.13 0.98 11.13
N SER A 481 27.39 0.12 10.45
CA SER A 481 25.97 -0.14 10.72
C SER A 481 25.82 -1.28 11.72
N ASN A 482 25.56 -0.93 12.98
CA ASN A 482 25.03 -1.85 13.99
C ASN A 482 23.53 -2.07 13.71
N TYR A 483 23.15 -3.31 13.43
CA TYR A 483 21.74 -3.73 13.39
C TYR A 483 21.21 -3.89 14.81
N GLY A 484 20.62 -2.82 15.33
CA GLY A 484 19.73 -2.85 16.48
C GLY A 484 18.45 -2.10 16.11
N LEU A 485 17.34 -2.83 15.93
CA LEU A 485 16.00 -2.24 15.93
C LEU A 485 15.67 -1.83 17.37
N GLY A 486 16.34 -0.77 17.83
CA GLY A 486 15.91 -0.01 18.98
C GLY A 486 14.78 0.90 18.53
N LEU A 487 13.53 0.51 18.82
CA LEU A 487 12.48 1.49 19.06
C LEU A 487 12.94 2.29 20.28
N ALA A 488 13.65 3.39 20.03
CA ALA A 488 13.84 4.43 21.03
C ALA A 488 12.46 5.06 21.26
N LEU A 489 11.72 4.47 22.19
CA LEU A 489 10.78 5.23 23.00
C LEU A 489 11.65 6.27 23.70
N ASP A 490 11.52 7.51 23.25
CA ASP A 490 12.10 8.68 23.90
C ASP A 490 11.65 8.64 25.37
N ASP A 491 12.60 8.47 26.29
CA ASP A 491 12.41 8.64 27.74
C ASP A 491 12.13 10.13 28.03
N GLY A 492 10.98 10.61 27.57
CA GLY A 492 10.29 11.76 28.13
C GLY A 492 9.72 11.40 29.50
N PRO A 493 9.52 12.38 30.40
CA PRO A 493 9.41 12.12 31.83
C PRO A 493 8.23 11.19 32.11
N ASN A 494 8.52 10.15 32.91
CA ASN A 494 7.56 9.22 33.52
C ASN A 494 6.20 9.89 33.79
N ILE A 495 5.28 9.73 32.84
CA ILE A 495 3.83 9.82 33.03
C ILE A 495 3.23 8.69 32.22
N LEU A 496 3.40 7.48 32.74
CA LEU A 496 2.37 6.45 32.76
C LEU A 496 2.39 5.81 34.14
#